data_AF-A0A2V3W9P1-F1
#
_entry.id   AF-A0A2V3W9P1-F1
#
_cell.length_a   1.000
_cell.length_b   1.000
_cell.length_c   1.000
_cell.angle_alpha   90.00
_cell.angle_beta   90.00
_cell.angle_gamma   90.00
#
_symmetry.space_group_name_H-M   'P 1'
#
loop_
_entity.id
_entity.type
_entity.pdbx_description
1 polymer ?
#
loop_
_entity_poly.entity_id
_entity_poly.type
_entity_poly.pdbx_seq_one_letter_code
_entity_poly.pdbx_strand_id
1 'polypeptide(L)'
;MTQIRIFLSTVSAEFRSYRDALRHDLERPNVTVKVQEDFIATGTETLDKLDDYINQCDAIVHLIGDMTGAMAQSPSLSIINQRYPDIGKRLPPLSPFLGSGVESLSYTQWEAWLALYHRKMLIIAVPEPGTMRDEKYVLIEEQRNHQQQHLERLAAIERYPEIKFVSADRLAVEILRSKLHEILAKVGSFKKPSNLPLASIGGLFKGREALLDDLNRSFGPVPDSANKMAVARVLSGLGGIGKTRIAIEYAWCHAEDYSCRFVCSG
;
A
#
# COMPACT_ATOMS: atom_id res chain seq x y z
N MET A 1 5.10 -12.41 4.54
CA MET A 1 4.81 -11.73 3.25
C MET A 1 4.69 -10.25 3.54
N THR A 2 5.35 -9.38 2.78
CA THR A 2 5.25 -7.94 2.99
C THR A 2 3.89 -7.47 2.51
N GLN A 3 3.06 -6.99 3.43
CA GLN A 3 1.72 -6.48 3.14
C GLN A 3 1.81 -4.97 3.02
N ILE A 4 1.40 -4.42 1.87
CA ILE A 4 1.23 -2.97 1.73
C ILE A 4 -0.10 -2.56 2.35
N ARG A 5 -0.10 -1.47 3.10
CA ARG A 5 -1.29 -0.85 3.67
C ARG A 5 -1.49 0.54 3.07
N ILE A 6 -2.63 0.73 2.42
CA ILE A 6 -3.04 2.00 1.83
C ILE A 6 -4.22 2.54 2.61
N PHE A 7 -4.20 3.82 2.92
CA PHE A 7 -5.35 4.51 3.48
C PHE A 7 -5.96 5.44 2.42
N LEU A 8 -7.28 5.34 2.21
CA LEU A 8 -8.02 6.25 1.35
C LEU A 8 -8.72 7.31 2.21
N SER A 9 -8.20 8.53 2.15
CA SER A 9 -8.72 9.70 2.82
C SER A 9 -9.64 10.48 1.88
N THR A 10 -10.89 10.66 2.26
CA THR A 10 -11.86 11.45 1.50
C THR A 10 -13.10 11.77 2.33
N VAL A 11 -13.86 12.78 1.91
CA VAL A 11 -15.18 13.06 2.48
C VAL A 11 -16.22 12.14 1.84
N SER A 12 -16.74 11.19 2.62
CA SER A 12 -17.69 10.16 2.14
C SER A 12 -19.00 10.75 1.60
N ALA A 13 -19.40 11.95 2.02
CA ALA A 13 -20.58 12.61 1.45
C ALA A 13 -20.36 13.08 0.00
N GLU A 14 -19.10 13.27 -0.41
CA GLU A 14 -18.72 13.84 -1.69
C GLU A 14 -18.21 12.78 -2.69
N PHE A 15 -17.40 11.82 -2.22
CA PHE A 15 -16.67 10.88 -3.08
C PHE A 15 -16.61 9.44 -2.53
N ARG A 16 -17.64 8.98 -1.82
CA ARG A 16 -17.73 7.56 -1.40
C ARG A 16 -17.69 6.62 -2.60
N SER A 17 -18.44 6.88 -3.67
CA SER A 17 -18.46 6.00 -4.85
C SER A 17 -17.07 5.86 -5.49
N TYR A 18 -16.34 6.97 -5.60
CA TYR A 18 -14.96 7.01 -6.11
C TYR A 18 -14.00 6.21 -5.23
N ARG A 19 -14.10 6.41 -3.91
CA ARG A 19 -13.27 5.70 -2.93
C ARG A 19 -13.53 4.21 -2.93
N ASP A 20 -14.80 3.81 -2.97
CA ASP A 20 -15.19 2.40 -2.91
C ASP A 20 -14.79 1.68 -4.20
N ALA A 21 -14.90 2.33 -5.37
CA ALA A 21 -14.35 1.83 -6.64
C ALA A 21 -12.80 1.72 -6.59
N LEU A 22 -12.11 2.76 -6.14
CA LEU A 22 -10.65 2.74 -6.01
C LEU A 22 -10.16 1.66 -5.02
N ARG A 23 -10.89 1.47 -3.92
CA ARG A 23 -10.63 0.41 -2.95
C ARG A 23 -10.71 -0.95 -3.63
N HIS A 24 -11.77 -1.20 -4.38
CA HIS A 24 -11.97 -2.45 -5.12
C HIS A 24 -10.81 -2.73 -6.09
N ASP A 25 -10.36 -1.73 -6.83
CA ASP A 25 -9.29 -1.89 -7.82
C ASP A 25 -7.90 -2.10 -7.19
N LEU A 26 -7.68 -1.57 -5.99
CA LEU A 26 -6.39 -1.65 -5.28
C LEU A 26 -6.26 -2.87 -4.37
N GLU A 27 -7.38 -3.39 -3.82
CA GLU A 27 -7.36 -4.55 -2.92
C GLU A 27 -6.95 -5.84 -3.65
N ARG A 28 -5.93 -6.50 -3.10
CA ARG A 28 -5.40 -7.78 -3.61
C ARG A 28 -4.62 -8.50 -2.50
N PRO A 29 -4.21 -9.78 -2.63
CA PRO A 29 -3.69 -10.57 -1.51
C PRO A 29 -2.57 -9.92 -0.66
N ASN A 30 -1.73 -9.06 -1.27
CA ASN A 30 -0.63 -8.39 -0.58
C ASN A 30 -0.81 -6.86 -0.44
N VAL A 31 -2.00 -6.34 -0.73
CA VAL A 31 -2.34 -4.92 -0.58
C VAL A 31 -3.67 -4.82 0.15
N THR A 32 -3.65 -4.19 1.30
CA THR A 32 -4.84 -3.92 2.09
C THR A 32 -5.14 -2.44 2.03
N VAL A 33 -6.40 -2.12 1.72
CA VAL A 33 -6.89 -0.76 1.65
C VAL A 33 -7.84 -0.53 2.82
N LYS A 34 -7.68 0.61 3.50
CA LYS A 34 -8.49 0.99 4.66
C LYS A 34 -9.10 2.38 4.45
N VAL A 35 -10.28 2.56 5.03
CA VAL A 35 -11.02 3.82 5.09
C VAL A 35 -11.38 4.11 6.56
N GLN A 36 -11.75 5.35 6.86
CA GLN A 36 -12.08 5.74 8.24
C GLN A 36 -13.21 4.88 8.84
N GLU A 37 -14.22 4.51 8.04
CA GLU A 37 -15.35 3.69 8.50
C GLU A 37 -14.99 2.24 8.84
N ASP A 38 -13.80 1.75 8.46
CA ASP A 38 -13.34 0.41 8.84
C ASP A 38 -12.90 0.34 10.32
N PHE A 39 -12.84 1.47 11.02
CA PHE A 39 -12.32 1.54 12.38
C PHE A 39 -13.40 1.26 13.42
N ILE A 40 -13.17 0.24 14.25
CA ILE A 40 -14.11 -0.19 15.30
C ILE A 40 -14.24 0.92 16.35
N ALA A 41 -15.48 1.25 16.72
CA ALA A 41 -15.80 2.21 17.77
C ALA A 41 -15.48 1.65 19.18
N THR A 42 -14.19 1.58 19.55
CA THR A 42 -13.73 1.06 20.85
C THR A 42 -13.68 2.10 21.99
N GLY A 43 -14.38 3.24 21.87
CA GLY A 43 -14.46 4.24 22.95
C GLY A 43 -13.26 5.20 23.11
N THR A 44 -12.15 5.03 22.39
CA THR A 44 -11.09 6.04 22.27
C THR A 44 -11.40 7.10 21.20
N GLU A 45 -10.89 8.32 21.44
CA GLU A 45 -10.99 9.53 20.61
C GLU A 45 -10.63 9.28 19.12
N THR A 46 -11.33 9.94 18.20
CA THR A 46 -11.31 9.61 16.76
C THR A 46 -9.96 9.90 16.09
N LEU A 47 -9.25 10.98 16.47
CA LEU A 47 -7.91 11.27 15.91
C LEU A 47 -6.84 10.29 16.38
N ASP A 48 -6.94 9.79 17.61
CA ASP A 48 -5.95 8.89 18.19
C ASP A 48 -5.86 7.56 17.42
N LYS A 49 -7.02 6.99 17.13
CA LYS A 49 -7.12 5.80 16.27
C LYS A 49 -6.62 6.08 14.86
N LEU A 50 -7.01 7.23 14.30
CA LEU A 50 -6.64 7.61 12.95
C LEU A 50 -5.12 7.71 12.81
N ASP A 51 -4.46 8.31 13.81
CA ASP A 51 -3.01 8.39 13.93
C ASP A 51 -2.35 7.00 13.93
N ASP A 52 -2.80 6.09 14.79
CA ASP A 52 -2.26 4.73 14.88
C ASP A 52 -2.38 3.97 13.54
N TYR A 53 -3.49 4.14 12.82
CA TYR A 53 -3.70 3.53 11.52
C TYR A 53 -2.80 4.15 10.44
N ILE A 54 -2.74 5.48 10.35
CA ILE A 54 -1.91 6.18 9.36
C ILE A 54 -0.44 5.84 9.57
N ASN A 55 0.02 5.75 10.82
CA ASN A 55 1.39 5.36 11.14
C ASN A 55 1.73 3.93 10.66
N GLN A 56 0.73 3.04 10.55
CA GLN A 56 0.91 1.70 10.02
C GLN A 56 0.78 1.60 8.50
N CYS A 57 0.37 2.67 7.81
CA CYS A 57 0.22 2.68 6.36
C CYS A 57 1.56 2.94 5.66
N ASP A 58 1.66 2.49 4.41
CA ASP A 58 2.76 2.79 3.50
C ASP A 58 2.45 4.02 2.64
N ALA A 59 1.17 4.19 2.28
CA ALA A 59 0.69 5.30 1.47
C ALA A 59 -0.70 5.77 1.90
N ILE A 60 -0.94 7.06 1.70
CA ILE A 60 -2.22 7.72 1.87
C ILE A 60 -2.58 8.33 0.52
N VAL A 61 -3.76 7.97 0.01
CA VAL A 61 -4.39 8.66 -1.12
C VAL A 61 -5.41 9.61 -0.55
N HIS A 62 -5.19 10.90 -0.74
CA HIS A 62 -6.00 11.97 -0.17
C HIS A 62 -6.77 12.70 -1.28
N LEU A 63 -8.08 12.44 -1.33
CA LEU A 63 -8.99 13.07 -2.28
C LEU A 63 -9.53 14.34 -1.64
N ILE A 64 -9.19 15.49 -2.21
CA ILE A 64 -9.65 16.79 -1.72
C ILE A 64 -10.69 17.34 -2.70
N GLY A 65 -11.92 17.46 -2.22
CA GLY A 65 -13.03 18.10 -2.91
C GLY A 65 -13.39 19.47 -2.32
N ASP A 66 -14.66 19.83 -2.43
CA ASP A 66 -15.20 21.09 -1.92
C ASP A 66 -15.66 20.97 -0.45
N MET A 67 -15.99 19.78 0.03
CA MET A 67 -16.48 19.58 1.41
C MET A 67 -15.33 19.26 2.37
N THR A 68 -15.39 19.74 3.62
CA THR A 68 -14.39 19.41 4.66
C THR A 68 -14.76 18.14 5.44
N GLY A 69 -16.02 17.74 5.46
CA GLY A 69 -16.52 16.65 6.30
C GLY A 69 -16.59 17.05 7.77
N ALA A 70 -16.43 16.09 8.68
CA ALA A 70 -16.57 16.34 10.12
C ALA A 70 -15.33 17.03 10.71
N MET A 71 -15.57 18.02 11.58
CA MET A 71 -14.50 18.76 12.28
C MET A 71 -13.91 17.94 13.41
N ALA A 72 -12.57 17.97 13.54
CA ALA A 72 -11.90 17.36 14.68
C ALA A 72 -12.27 18.12 15.97
N GLN A 73 -12.46 17.36 17.05
CA GLN A 73 -12.89 17.92 18.35
C GLN A 73 -11.68 18.20 19.25
N SER A 74 -11.81 19.17 20.16
CA SER A 74 -10.73 19.59 21.06
C SER A 74 -10.09 18.47 21.92
N PRO A 75 -10.85 17.48 22.44
CA PRO A 75 -10.25 16.37 23.19
C PRO A 75 -9.30 15.53 22.33
N SER A 76 -9.73 15.18 21.11
CA SER A 76 -8.93 14.49 20.11
C SER A 76 -7.63 15.26 19.75
N LEU A 77 -7.69 16.59 19.62
CA LEU A 77 -6.52 17.43 19.35
C LEU A 77 -5.51 17.44 20.51
N SER A 78 -6.02 17.48 21.74
CA SER A 78 -5.19 17.51 22.94
C SER A 78 -4.30 16.27 23.05
N ILE A 79 -4.83 15.10 22.66
CA ILE A 79 -4.08 13.84 22.62
C ILE A 79 -2.93 13.92 21.60
N ILE A 80 -3.21 14.39 20.38
CA ILE A 80 -2.20 14.53 19.33
C ILE A 80 -1.08 15.48 19.77
N ASN A 81 -1.44 16.63 20.37
CA ASN A 81 -0.46 17.59 20.89
C ASN A 81 0.40 17.00 22.02
N GLN A 82 -0.20 16.21 22.91
CA GLN A 82 0.54 15.54 23.98
C GLN A 82 1.47 14.46 23.43
N ARG A 83 1.02 13.70 22.44
CA ARG A 83 1.78 12.61 21.81
C ARG A 83 2.94 13.14 20.96
N TYR A 84 2.73 14.26 20.27
CA TYR A 84 3.67 14.85 19.32
C TYR A 84 3.90 16.34 19.61
N PRO A 85 4.59 16.68 20.70
CA PRO A 85 4.84 18.08 21.08
C PRO A 85 5.69 18.86 20.06
N ASP A 86 6.35 18.18 19.13
CA ASP A 86 7.16 18.75 18.05
C ASP A 86 6.41 18.87 16.70
N ILE A 87 5.15 18.43 16.60
CA ILE A 87 4.41 18.40 15.33
C ILE A 87 4.34 19.77 14.65
N GLY A 88 4.08 20.84 15.39
CA GLY A 88 4.07 22.20 14.85
C GLY A 88 5.45 22.69 14.38
N LYS A 89 6.53 22.24 15.02
CA LYS A 89 7.90 22.56 14.57
C LYS A 89 8.25 21.83 13.28
N ARG A 90 7.83 20.58 13.14
CA ARG A 90 8.07 19.74 11.96
C ARG A 90 7.17 20.10 10.78
N LEU A 91 5.97 20.62 11.06
CA LEU A 91 4.98 21.04 10.08
C LEU A 91 4.53 22.47 10.40
N PRO A 92 5.35 23.50 10.10
CA PRO A 92 5.05 24.88 10.45
C PRO A 92 3.66 25.39 10.02
N PRO A 93 3.14 25.08 8.81
CA PRO A 93 1.79 25.50 8.42
C PRO A 93 0.65 24.96 9.29
N LEU A 94 0.91 23.90 10.07
CA LEU A 94 -0.06 23.31 10.99
C LEU A 94 -0.08 24.01 12.36
N SER A 95 0.99 24.72 12.73
CA SER A 95 1.13 25.35 14.05
C SER A 95 -0.06 26.21 14.50
N PRO A 96 -0.71 27.01 13.61
CA PRO A 96 -1.87 27.81 14.01
C PRO A 96 -3.08 26.99 14.50
N PHE A 97 -3.15 25.70 14.17
CA PHE A 97 -4.29 24.81 14.47
C PHE A 97 -4.06 23.92 15.70
N LEU A 98 -2.94 24.09 16.41
CA LEU A 98 -2.59 23.26 17.57
C LEU A 98 -3.00 23.89 18.90
N GLY A 99 -3.45 25.15 18.92
CA GLY A 99 -3.86 25.85 20.13
C GLY A 99 -5.25 25.47 20.65
N SER A 100 -5.62 25.98 21.83
CA SER A 100 -7.00 25.95 22.33
C SER A 100 -7.81 27.12 21.78
N GLY A 101 -9.02 26.88 21.27
CA GLY A 101 -9.92 27.95 20.81
C GLY A 101 -9.58 28.55 19.43
N VAL A 102 -8.70 27.88 18.68
CA VAL A 102 -8.40 28.20 17.28
C VAL A 102 -9.38 27.49 16.33
N GLU A 103 -9.40 27.94 15.09
CA GLU A 103 -10.10 27.29 13.99
C GLU A 103 -9.70 25.80 13.95
N SER A 104 -10.69 24.91 13.86
CA SER A 104 -10.44 23.47 13.83
C SER A 104 -10.18 23.02 12.39
N LEU A 105 -9.37 21.98 12.22
CA LEU A 105 -9.25 21.26 10.95
C LEU A 105 -10.22 20.07 10.95
N SER A 106 -10.68 19.66 9.78
CA SER A 106 -11.47 18.44 9.67
C SER A 106 -10.62 17.19 9.87
N TYR A 107 -11.26 16.06 10.19
CA TYR A 107 -10.57 14.77 10.27
C TYR A 107 -9.84 14.45 8.97
N THR A 108 -10.45 14.71 7.81
CA THR A 108 -9.83 14.47 6.49
C THR A 108 -8.59 15.33 6.28
N GLN A 109 -8.60 16.60 6.71
CA GLN A 109 -7.40 17.44 6.63
C GLN A 109 -6.29 16.94 7.57
N TRP A 110 -6.66 16.46 8.77
CA TRP A 110 -5.70 15.83 9.70
C TRP A 110 -5.04 14.59 9.12
N GLU A 111 -5.74 13.79 8.31
CA GLU A 111 -5.19 12.59 7.69
C GLU A 111 -3.95 12.90 6.84
N ALA A 112 -3.98 14.00 6.07
CA ALA A 112 -2.83 14.46 5.30
C ALA A 112 -1.66 14.90 6.18
N TRP A 113 -1.93 15.64 7.26
CA TRP A 113 -0.89 16.12 8.17
C TRP A 113 -0.23 14.99 8.94
N LEU A 114 -1.00 14.02 9.43
CA LEU A 114 -0.49 12.83 10.10
C LEU A 114 0.36 11.97 9.14
N ALA A 115 -0.07 11.84 7.88
CA ALA A 115 0.73 11.15 6.86
C ALA A 115 2.11 11.80 6.70
N LEU A 116 2.15 13.13 6.59
CA LEU A 116 3.40 13.88 6.46
C LEU A 116 4.28 13.79 7.71
N TYR A 117 3.67 13.89 8.90
CA TYR A 117 4.37 13.76 10.16
C TYR A 117 5.04 12.38 10.30
N HIS A 118 4.33 11.31 9.93
CA HIS A 118 4.83 9.93 9.92
C HIS A 118 5.69 9.59 8.70
N ARG A 119 5.97 10.57 7.83
CA ARG A 119 6.77 10.42 6.60
C ARG A 119 6.24 9.35 5.67
N LYS A 120 4.92 9.21 5.61
CA LYS A 120 4.23 8.31 4.69
C LYS A 120 4.15 8.94 3.31
N MET A 121 4.01 8.10 2.28
CA MET A 121 3.73 8.60 0.95
C MET A 121 2.34 9.23 0.94
N LEU A 122 2.24 10.51 0.62
CA LEU A 122 0.98 11.23 0.48
C LEU A 122 0.77 11.54 -1.01
N ILE A 123 -0.30 11.00 -1.59
CA ILE A 123 -0.72 11.28 -2.96
C ILE A 123 -2.00 12.11 -2.88
N ILE A 124 -1.95 13.32 -3.43
CA ILE A 124 -3.07 14.25 -3.40
C ILE A 124 -3.77 14.23 -4.75
N ALA A 125 -5.07 13.97 -4.74
CA ALA A 125 -5.93 13.99 -5.91
C ALA A 125 -7.05 15.03 -5.74
N VAL A 126 -7.26 15.85 -6.76
CA VAL A 126 -8.34 16.85 -6.78
C VAL A 126 -9.24 16.65 -7.99
N PRO A 127 -10.56 16.90 -7.87
CA PRO A 127 -11.46 16.80 -9.00
C PRO A 127 -11.22 17.93 -10.01
N GLU A 128 -11.43 17.64 -11.29
CA GLU A 128 -11.59 18.69 -12.29
C GLU A 128 -12.94 19.42 -12.15
N PRO A 129 -13.06 20.65 -12.71
CA PRO A 129 -14.35 21.32 -12.80
C PRO A 129 -15.40 20.47 -13.51
N GLY A 130 -16.58 20.32 -12.91
CA GLY A 130 -17.68 19.54 -13.47
C GLY A 130 -17.66 18.04 -13.16
N THR A 131 -16.64 17.53 -12.44
CA THR A 131 -16.62 16.15 -11.96
C THR A 131 -17.84 15.86 -11.09
N MET A 132 -18.61 14.83 -11.43
CA MET A 132 -19.83 14.45 -10.70
C MET A 132 -19.52 14.08 -9.25
N ARG A 133 -20.34 14.57 -8.32
CA ARG A 133 -20.25 14.28 -6.88
C ARG A 133 -21.33 13.28 -6.47
N ASP A 134 -21.15 12.65 -5.31
CA ASP A 134 -22.15 11.73 -4.75
C ASP A 134 -23.43 12.43 -4.29
N GLU A 135 -24.50 11.65 -4.11
CA GLU A 135 -25.85 12.14 -3.81
C GLU A 135 -25.95 13.04 -2.56
N LYS A 136 -25.04 12.87 -1.59
CA LYS A 136 -25.01 13.63 -0.33
C LYS A 136 -24.15 14.89 -0.41
N TYR A 137 -23.63 15.21 -1.59
CA TYR A 137 -22.84 16.41 -1.82
C TYR A 137 -23.68 17.66 -1.63
N VAL A 138 -23.14 18.59 -0.85
CA VAL A 138 -23.71 19.92 -0.67
C VAL A 138 -22.59 20.93 -0.78
N LEU A 139 -22.70 21.83 -1.75
CA LEU A 139 -21.75 22.94 -1.89
C LEU A 139 -21.99 23.96 -0.77
N ILE A 140 -21.01 24.10 0.12
CA ILE A 140 -20.96 25.13 1.15
C ILE A 140 -19.66 25.90 0.92
N GLU A 141 -19.78 27.17 0.52
CA GLU A 141 -18.61 27.99 0.13
C GLU A 141 -17.57 28.11 1.25
N GLU A 142 -17.99 28.12 2.51
CA GLU A 142 -17.06 28.10 3.66
C GLU A 142 -16.19 26.84 3.67
N GLN A 143 -16.79 25.66 3.49
CA GLN A 143 -16.04 24.40 3.42
C GLN A 143 -15.10 24.36 2.22
N ARG A 144 -15.56 24.86 1.08
CA ARG A 144 -14.75 24.95 -0.14
C ARG A 144 -13.54 25.85 0.07
N ASN A 145 -13.74 27.00 0.69
CA ASN A 145 -12.64 27.89 1.08
C ASN A 145 -11.67 27.21 2.05
N HIS A 146 -12.18 26.46 3.03
CA HIS A 146 -11.32 25.71 3.97
C HIS A 146 -10.49 24.63 3.28
N GLN A 147 -11.04 23.93 2.28
CA GLN A 147 -10.30 22.96 1.48
C GLN A 147 -9.26 23.64 0.57
N GLN A 148 -9.59 24.77 -0.03
CA GLN A 148 -8.66 25.55 -0.82
C GLN A 148 -7.46 26.04 0.03
N GLN A 149 -7.73 26.56 1.22
CA GLN A 149 -6.67 26.94 2.15
C GLN A 149 -5.86 25.72 2.63
N HIS A 150 -6.48 24.55 2.77
CA HIS A 150 -5.75 23.32 3.10
C HIS A 150 -4.76 22.94 2.00
N LEU A 151 -5.18 23.01 0.74
CA LEU A 151 -4.30 22.82 -0.42
C LEU A 151 -3.15 23.83 -0.45
N GLU A 152 -3.41 25.09 -0.13
CA GLU A 152 -2.38 26.13 -0.04
C GLU A 152 -1.37 25.83 1.07
N ARG A 153 -1.83 25.36 2.24
CA ARG A 153 -0.95 24.94 3.33
C ARG A 153 -0.08 23.74 2.96
N LEU A 154 -0.62 22.76 2.23
CA LEU A 154 0.16 21.64 1.70
C LEU A 154 1.17 22.10 0.64
N ALA A 155 0.77 23.00 -0.25
CA ALA A 155 1.64 23.58 -1.26
C ALA A 155 2.83 24.34 -0.65
N ALA A 156 2.63 25.02 0.49
CA ALA A 156 3.68 25.74 1.22
C ALA A 156 4.82 24.83 1.74
N ILE A 157 4.62 23.51 1.79
CA ILE A 157 5.64 22.51 2.12
C ILE A 157 5.91 21.57 0.93
N GLU A 158 5.71 22.08 -0.28
CA GLU A 158 5.98 21.39 -1.54
C GLU A 158 5.17 20.09 -1.69
N ARG A 159 3.92 20.09 -1.23
CA ARG A 159 2.96 19.00 -1.46
C ARG A 159 1.81 19.53 -2.30
N TYR A 160 1.79 19.12 -3.56
CA TYR A 160 0.83 19.60 -4.56
C TYR A 160 -0.13 18.48 -4.95
N PRO A 161 -1.33 18.81 -5.45
CA PRO A 161 -2.16 17.86 -6.16
C PRO A 161 -1.41 17.28 -7.37
N GLU A 162 -0.93 16.04 -7.24
CA GLU A 162 -0.25 15.33 -8.33
C GLU A 162 -1.27 14.83 -9.36
N ILE A 163 -2.53 14.67 -8.94
CA ILE A 163 -3.57 14.03 -9.75
C ILE A 163 -4.78 14.96 -9.86
N LYS A 164 -5.28 15.08 -11.09
CA LYS A 164 -6.60 15.65 -11.40
C LYS A 164 -7.48 14.57 -12.01
N PHE A 165 -8.76 14.54 -11.65
CA PHE A 165 -9.67 13.48 -12.12
C PHE A 165 -11.08 13.98 -12.47
N VAL A 166 -11.65 13.38 -13.51
CA VAL A 166 -13.00 13.65 -14.02
C VAL A 166 -14.03 12.56 -13.68
N SER A 167 -13.55 11.37 -13.31
CA SER A 167 -14.37 10.19 -13.01
C SER A 167 -13.60 9.19 -12.12
N ALA A 168 -14.30 8.20 -11.56
CA ALA A 168 -13.71 7.16 -10.73
C ALA A 168 -12.66 6.34 -11.51
N ASP A 169 -12.97 5.92 -12.74
CA ASP A 169 -12.03 5.18 -13.59
C ASP A 169 -10.76 5.98 -13.87
N ARG A 170 -10.90 7.30 -14.13
CA ARG A 170 -9.75 8.17 -14.37
C ARG A 170 -8.93 8.38 -13.11
N LEU A 171 -9.58 8.53 -11.95
CA LEU A 171 -8.89 8.57 -10.67
C LEU A 171 -8.06 7.28 -10.46
N ALA A 172 -8.64 6.10 -10.67
CA ALA A 172 -7.93 4.83 -10.52
C ALA A 172 -6.71 4.71 -11.44
N VAL A 173 -6.86 5.08 -12.72
CA VAL A 173 -5.76 5.08 -13.69
C VAL A 173 -4.63 6.01 -13.26
N GLU A 174 -4.94 7.25 -12.88
CA GLU A 174 -3.92 8.23 -12.49
C GLU A 174 -3.25 7.86 -11.16
N ILE A 175 -4.00 7.29 -10.20
CA ILE A 175 -3.44 6.75 -8.96
C ILE A 175 -2.47 5.60 -9.24
N LEU A 176 -2.82 4.66 -10.12
CA LEU A 176 -1.94 3.56 -10.50
C LEU A 176 -0.70 4.00 -11.29
N ARG A 177 -0.75 5.16 -11.95
CA ARG A 177 0.39 5.76 -12.66
C ARG A 177 1.26 6.65 -11.78
N SER A 178 0.74 7.07 -10.64
CA SER A 178 1.49 7.87 -9.66
C SER A 178 2.62 7.05 -9.00
N LYS A 179 3.34 7.70 -8.08
CA LYS A 179 4.37 7.05 -7.25
C LYS A 179 3.84 5.85 -6.45
N LEU A 180 2.52 5.67 -6.33
CA LEU A 180 1.95 4.45 -5.74
C LEU A 180 2.44 3.19 -6.45
N HIS A 181 2.65 3.23 -7.78
CA HIS A 181 3.18 2.11 -8.54
C HIS A 181 4.52 1.60 -7.97
N GLU A 182 5.38 2.49 -7.50
CA GLU A 182 6.69 2.12 -6.95
C GLU A 182 6.56 1.31 -5.66
N ILE A 183 5.61 1.68 -4.80
CA ILE A 183 5.31 0.92 -3.58
C ILE A 183 4.70 -0.43 -3.97
N LEU A 184 3.71 -0.42 -4.86
CA LEU A 184 3.04 -1.63 -5.34
C LEU A 184 4.00 -2.61 -6.03
N ALA A 185 5.02 -2.11 -6.74
CA ALA A 185 6.06 -2.91 -7.39
C ALA A 185 6.92 -3.66 -6.36
N LYS A 186 7.21 -3.07 -5.19
CA LYS A 186 7.97 -3.74 -4.11
C LYS A 186 7.29 -5.01 -3.61
N VAL A 187 5.97 -5.09 -3.73
CA VAL A 187 5.17 -6.28 -3.40
C VAL A 187 4.99 -7.21 -4.61
N GLY A 188 4.93 -6.66 -5.82
CA GLY A 188 4.83 -7.44 -7.06
C GLY A 188 6.12 -8.12 -7.51
N SER A 189 7.28 -7.71 -6.98
CA SER A 189 8.59 -8.19 -7.43
C SER A 189 9.47 -8.79 -6.33
N PHE A 190 8.91 -9.66 -5.48
CA PHE A 190 9.76 -10.73 -4.96
C PHE A 190 9.99 -11.72 -6.10
N LYS A 191 10.90 -11.40 -7.03
CA LYS A 191 11.59 -12.47 -7.76
C LYS A 191 12.23 -13.32 -6.68
N LYS A 192 11.67 -14.51 -6.42
CA LYS A 192 12.23 -15.50 -5.50
C LYS A 192 13.74 -15.57 -5.76
N PRO A 193 14.59 -15.33 -4.75
CA PRO A 193 16.04 -15.30 -4.95
C PRO A 193 16.49 -16.54 -5.73
N SER A 194 17.19 -16.31 -6.84
CA SER A 194 17.53 -17.36 -7.79
C SER A 194 18.89 -17.07 -8.43
N ASN A 195 19.86 -17.96 -8.29
CA ASN A 195 21.16 -17.88 -8.98
C ASN A 195 21.37 -19.02 -9.99
N LEU A 196 20.29 -19.64 -10.48
CA LEU A 196 20.39 -20.77 -11.40
C LEU A 196 21.25 -20.41 -12.63
N PRO A 197 22.33 -21.16 -12.91
CA PRO A 197 23.36 -20.76 -13.88
C PRO A 197 22.90 -20.93 -15.33
N LEU A 198 21.84 -21.69 -15.59
CA LEU A 198 21.29 -21.93 -16.92
C LEU A 198 19.77 -21.69 -16.91
N ALA A 199 19.27 -21.04 -17.96
CA ALA A 199 17.85 -20.95 -18.22
C ALA A 199 17.25 -22.34 -18.52
N SER A 200 15.98 -22.53 -18.18
CA SER A 200 15.23 -23.74 -18.57
C SER A 200 15.20 -23.88 -20.10
N ILE A 201 15.27 -25.11 -20.58
CA ILE A 201 15.06 -25.43 -22.02
C ILE A 201 13.62 -25.86 -22.29
N GLY A 202 12.75 -25.83 -21.26
CA GLY A 202 11.31 -26.08 -21.35
C GLY A 202 10.99 -27.35 -22.12
N GLY A 203 10.16 -27.22 -23.16
CA GLY A 203 9.70 -28.34 -23.98
C GLY A 203 10.79 -29.08 -24.79
N LEU A 204 12.05 -28.62 -24.76
CA LEU A 204 13.19 -29.36 -25.29
C LEU A 204 13.73 -30.40 -24.30
N PHE A 205 13.40 -30.29 -23.01
CA PHE A 205 13.74 -31.28 -21.99
C PHE A 205 12.73 -32.44 -22.07
N LYS A 206 13.02 -33.43 -22.93
CA LYS A 206 12.11 -34.55 -23.21
C LYS A 206 12.60 -35.88 -22.63
N GLY A 207 11.66 -36.76 -22.31
CA GLY A 207 11.90 -38.17 -21.97
C GLY A 207 12.47 -38.39 -20.56
N ARG A 208 12.34 -37.39 -19.69
CA ARG A 208 12.80 -37.40 -18.29
C ARG A 208 11.78 -36.79 -17.33
N GLU A 209 10.54 -36.64 -17.78
CA GLU A 209 9.43 -36.09 -17.01
C GLU A 209 9.14 -36.98 -15.79
N ALA A 210 9.11 -38.30 -15.98
CA ALA A 210 8.95 -39.26 -14.88
C ALA A 210 10.06 -39.14 -13.81
N LEU A 211 11.29 -38.78 -14.21
CA LEU A 211 12.39 -38.58 -13.29
C LEU A 211 12.23 -37.28 -12.48
N LEU A 212 11.64 -36.23 -13.07
CA LEU A 212 11.29 -35.00 -12.33
C LEU A 212 10.18 -35.27 -11.31
N ASP A 213 9.17 -36.05 -11.70
CA ASP A 213 8.07 -36.44 -10.81
C ASP A 213 8.58 -37.28 -9.63
N ASP A 214 9.46 -38.25 -9.90
CA ASP A 214 10.08 -39.07 -8.86
C ASP A 214 10.99 -38.25 -7.94
N LEU A 215 11.73 -37.28 -8.47
CA LEU A 215 12.47 -36.32 -7.65
C LEU A 215 11.53 -35.53 -6.75
N ASN A 216 10.43 -35.01 -7.29
CA ASN A 216 9.45 -34.23 -6.53
C ASN A 216 8.87 -35.06 -5.36
N ARG A 217 8.44 -36.29 -5.65
CA ARG A 217 7.96 -37.23 -4.63
C ARG A 217 9.01 -37.53 -3.57
N SER A 218 10.28 -37.66 -3.99
CA SER A 218 11.38 -37.94 -3.08
C SER A 218 11.70 -36.77 -2.15
N PHE A 219 11.53 -35.52 -2.59
CA PHE A 219 11.69 -34.34 -1.73
C PHE A 219 10.51 -34.17 -0.77
N GLY A 220 9.31 -34.60 -1.19
CA GLY A 220 8.10 -34.51 -0.37
C GLY A 220 7.58 -33.07 -0.27
N PRO A 221 6.61 -32.81 0.61
CA PRO A 221 6.01 -31.48 0.75
C PRO A 221 7.02 -30.47 1.31
N VAL A 222 6.97 -29.25 0.80
CA VAL A 222 7.78 -28.13 1.30
C VAL A 222 7.46 -27.89 2.78
N PRO A 223 8.46 -27.78 3.67
CA PRO A 223 8.21 -27.59 5.09
C PRO A 223 7.58 -26.22 5.41
N ASP A 224 6.45 -26.22 6.11
CA ASP A 224 5.79 -24.98 6.56
C ASP A 224 6.43 -24.33 7.80
N SER A 225 7.45 -24.94 8.41
CA SER A 225 8.08 -24.43 9.64
C SER A 225 9.58 -24.71 9.69
N ALA A 226 10.30 -23.82 10.38
CA ALA A 226 11.76 -23.85 10.54
C ALA A 226 12.30 -25.07 11.35
N ASN A 227 11.42 -25.87 11.96
CA ASN A 227 11.78 -27.02 12.79
C ASN A 227 11.85 -28.36 12.03
N LYS A 228 11.61 -28.38 10.71
CA LYS A 228 11.73 -29.59 9.89
C LYS A 228 13.12 -29.68 9.24
N MET A 229 13.72 -30.86 9.28
CA MET A 229 15.05 -31.13 8.71
C MET A 229 15.06 -30.99 7.18
N ALA A 230 16.16 -30.48 6.63
CA ALA A 230 16.36 -30.39 5.19
C ALA A 230 16.44 -31.78 4.54
N VAL A 231 15.76 -31.97 3.41
CA VAL A 231 15.81 -33.22 2.64
C VAL A 231 16.87 -33.10 1.55
N ALA A 232 17.91 -33.93 1.64
CA ALA A 232 18.95 -34.03 0.62
C ALA A 232 18.72 -35.25 -0.28
N ARG A 233 18.98 -35.09 -1.59
CA ARG A 233 18.93 -36.15 -2.58
C ARG A 233 20.19 -36.13 -3.44
N VAL A 234 20.69 -37.31 -3.77
CA VAL A 234 21.89 -37.48 -4.59
C VAL A 234 21.49 -37.95 -5.97
N LEU A 235 21.86 -37.20 -7.00
CA LEU A 235 21.75 -37.63 -8.40
C LEU A 235 23.03 -38.38 -8.80
N SER A 236 22.93 -39.67 -9.06
CA SER A 236 24.05 -40.53 -9.51
C SER A 236 23.86 -40.99 -10.95
N GLY A 237 24.98 -41.32 -11.63
CA GLY A 237 24.98 -41.77 -13.01
C GLY A 237 26.27 -41.42 -13.75
N LEU A 238 26.47 -42.02 -14.92
CA LEU A 238 27.65 -41.83 -15.77
C LEU A 238 27.93 -40.35 -16.10
N GLY A 239 29.19 -40.04 -16.40
CA GLY A 239 29.61 -38.71 -16.86
C GLY A 239 28.85 -38.29 -18.12
N GLY A 240 28.55 -37.00 -18.27
CA GLY A 240 27.88 -36.46 -19.46
C GLY A 240 26.37 -36.73 -19.57
N ILE A 241 25.78 -37.53 -18.68
CA ILE A 241 24.35 -37.92 -18.79
C ILE A 241 23.35 -36.80 -18.43
N GLY A 242 23.83 -35.61 -18.04
CA GLY A 242 22.99 -34.43 -17.78
C GLY A 242 22.40 -34.33 -16.37
N LYS A 243 23.08 -34.85 -15.33
CA LYS A 243 22.63 -34.75 -13.92
C LYS A 243 22.38 -33.31 -13.48
N THR A 244 23.34 -32.42 -13.75
CA THR A 244 23.22 -30.98 -13.47
C THR A 244 22.04 -30.36 -14.21
N ARG A 245 21.76 -30.81 -15.44
CA ARG A 245 20.61 -30.34 -16.20
C ARG A 245 19.30 -30.72 -15.53
N ILE A 246 19.17 -31.98 -15.08
CA ILE A 246 17.98 -32.46 -14.37
C ILE A 246 17.74 -31.61 -13.10
N ALA A 247 18.78 -31.33 -12.31
CA ALA A 247 18.64 -30.51 -11.09
C ALA A 247 18.18 -29.08 -11.40
N ILE A 248 18.71 -28.47 -12.47
CA ILE A 248 18.33 -27.12 -12.90
C ILE A 248 16.90 -27.10 -13.45
N GLU A 249 16.50 -28.08 -14.26
CA GLU A 249 15.12 -28.17 -14.76
C GLU A 249 14.12 -28.41 -13.64
N TYR A 250 14.43 -29.27 -12.67
CA TYR A 250 13.59 -29.46 -11.49
C TYR A 250 13.38 -28.13 -10.75
N ALA A 251 14.45 -27.37 -10.51
CA ALA A 251 14.38 -26.08 -9.85
C ALA A 251 13.56 -25.05 -10.65
N TRP A 252 13.58 -25.10 -11.99
CA TRP A 252 12.73 -24.25 -12.83
C TRP A 252 11.26 -24.70 -12.85
N CYS A 253 10.99 -25.99 -13.01
CA CYS A 253 9.64 -26.55 -13.04
C CYS A 253 8.87 -26.30 -11.74
N HIS A 254 9.56 -26.39 -10.61
CA HIS A 254 8.99 -26.18 -9.28
C HIS A 254 9.31 -24.80 -8.71
N ALA A 255 9.62 -23.83 -9.58
CA ALA A 255 10.00 -22.49 -9.14
C ALA A 255 8.96 -21.84 -8.21
N GLU A 256 7.68 -22.17 -8.40
CA GLU A 256 6.63 -21.59 -7.58
C GLU A 256 6.44 -22.25 -6.22
N ASP A 257 6.97 -23.46 -6.04
CA ASP A 257 6.81 -24.23 -4.80
C ASP A 257 7.83 -23.81 -3.73
N TYR A 258 8.95 -23.20 -4.13
CA TYR A 258 10.05 -22.83 -3.23
C TYR A 258 10.19 -21.33 -3.03
N SER A 259 10.67 -20.92 -1.84
CA SER A 259 10.92 -19.50 -1.50
C SER A 259 12.20 -18.93 -2.14
N CYS A 260 13.18 -19.79 -2.46
CA CYS A 260 14.44 -19.44 -3.10
C CYS A 260 15.05 -20.66 -3.81
N ARG A 261 15.97 -20.44 -4.74
CA ARG A 261 16.64 -21.49 -5.53
C ARG A 261 18.11 -21.17 -5.72
N PHE A 262 18.98 -22.04 -5.25
CA PHE A 262 20.42 -21.83 -5.39
C PHE A 262 21.14 -23.03 -5.97
N VAL A 263 22.10 -22.76 -6.87
CA VAL A 263 23.17 -23.68 -7.20
C VAL A 263 24.41 -23.20 -6.46
N CYS A 264 24.98 -24.11 -5.68
CA CYS A 264 26.25 -23.94 -4.98
C CYS A 264 27.25 -24.90 -5.62
N SER A 265 28.27 -24.35 -6.27
CA SER A 265 29.44 -25.10 -6.73
C SER A 265 30.63 -24.72 -5.85
N GLY A 266 31.24 -25.70 -5.19
CA GLY A 266 32.55 -25.56 -4.55
C GLY A 266 33.68 -25.86 -5.52
#